data_AF-V4QCB7-F1
#
_entry.id   AF-V4QCB7-F1
#
_cell.length_a   1.000
_cell.length_b   1.000
_cell.length_c   1.000
_cell.angle_alpha   90.00
_cell.angle_beta   90.00
_cell.angle_gamma   90.00
#
_symmetry.space_group_name_H-M   'P 1'
#
loop_
_entity.id
_entity.type
_entity.pdbx_description
1 polymer ?
#
loop_
_entity_poly.entity_id
_entity_poly.type
_entity_poly.pdbx_seq_one_letter_code
_entity_poly.pdbx_strand_id
1 'polypeptide(L)' 'MKLHVAALTVLVPDYDEAIAHYCGDLGFDLIEDSDLGSGKRWVLVAPKGSSETRLLLARAVRQEQTAQIGNQTGGGACS' A
#
# COMPACT_ATOMS: atom_id res chain seq x y z
N MET A 1 -8.72 -1.58 26.40
CA MET A 1 -8.12 -0.77 25.32
C MET A 1 -7.62 -1.74 24.26
N LYS A 2 -8.20 -1.77 23.06
CA LYS A 2 -7.62 -2.56 21.95
C LYS A 2 -6.60 -1.67 21.24
N LEU A 3 -5.39 -2.17 21.08
CA LEU A 3 -4.32 -1.50 20.34
C LEU A 3 -4.39 -1.99 18.89
N HIS A 4 -4.58 -1.08 17.94
CA HIS A 4 -4.64 -1.39 16.52
C HIS A 4 -3.42 -0.80 15.82
N VAL A 5 -2.92 -1.52 14.81
CA VAL A 5 -1.91 -0.98 13.91
C VAL A 5 -2.63 -0.03 12.95
N ALA A 6 -2.48 1.27 13.20
CA ALA A 6 -3.26 2.32 12.54
C ALA A 6 -3.01 2.42 11.02
N ALA A 7 -1.77 2.21 10.59
CA ALA A 7 -1.43 2.09 9.17
C ALA A 7 -0.09 1.37 8.97
N LEU A 8 -0.04 0.38 8.08
CA LEU A 8 1.22 -0.20 7.58
C LEU A 8 1.54 0.39 6.21
N THR A 9 2.79 0.79 5.98
CA THR A 9 3.20 1.36 4.68
C THR A 9 3.72 0.26 3.76
N VAL A 10 3.11 0.14 2.59
CA VAL A 10 3.51 -0.79 1.53
C VAL A 10 4.19 0.01 0.42
N LEU A 11 5.38 -0.43 0.01
CA LEU A 11 6.12 0.17 -1.09
C LEU A 11 5.63 -0.44 -2.39
N VAL A 12 5.14 0.40 -3.29
CA VAL A 12 4.57 -0.02 -4.56
C VAL A 12 5.35 0.58 -5.73
N PRO A 13 5.47 -0.14 -6.87
CA PRO A 13 6.15 0.38 -8.05
C PRO A 13 5.35 1.49 -8.71
N ASP A 14 4.03 1.32 -8.76
CA ASP A 14 3.08 2.28 -9.31
C ASP A 14 1.81 2.33 -8.45
N TYR A 15 1.16 3.50 -8.41
CA TYR A 15 -0.04 3.69 -7.62
C TYR A 15 -1.27 3.03 -8.26
N ASP A 16 -1.44 3.18 -9.57
CA ASP A 16 -2.64 2.73 -10.27
C ASP A 16 -2.66 1.19 -10.33
N GLU A 17 -1.50 0.57 -10.58
CA GLU A 17 -1.34 -0.89 -10.52
C GLU A 17 -1.63 -1.42 -9.10
N ALA A 18 -1.13 -0.75 -8.06
CA ALA A 18 -1.39 -1.16 -6.69
C ALA A 18 -2.85 -0.99 -6.29
N ILE A 19 -3.52 0.10 -6.69
CA ILE A 19 -4.96 0.29 -6.44
C ILE A 19 -5.75 -0.80 -7.15
N ALA A 20 -5.43 -1.12 -8.40
CA ALA A 20 -6.10 -2.19 -9.14
C ALA A 20 -5.96 -3.55 -8.44
N HIS A 21 -4.78 -3.87 -7.93
CA HIS A 21 -4.55 -5.12 -7.21
C HIS A 21 -5.26 -5.15 -5.84
N TYR A 22 -5.05 -4.14 -4.99
CA TYR A 22 -5.62 -4.12 -3.64
C TYR A 22 -7.14 -3.98 -3.67
N CYS A 23 -7.69 -3.08 -4.49
CA CYS A 23 -9.13 -2.84 -4.52
C CYS A 23 -9.88 -3.77 -5.48
N GLY A 24 -9.25 -4.20 -6.57
CA GLY A 24 -9.82 -5.12 -7.54
C GLY A 24 -9.65 -6.58 -7.12
N ASP A 25 -8.42 -7.09 -7.16
CA ASP A 25 -8.13 -8.52 -6.93
C ASP A 25 -8.39 -8.94 -5.47
N LEU A 26 -7.94 -8.12 -4.51
CA LEU A 26 -8.09 -8.41 -3.07
C LEU A 26 -9.39 -7.84 -2.48
N GLY A 27 -10.11 -6.99 -3.23
CA GLY A 27 -11.40 -6.45 -2.83
C GLY A 27 -11.35 -5.44 -1.67
N PHE A 28 -10.23 -4.77 -1.45
CA PHE A 28 -10.08 -3.72 -0.42
C PHE A 28 -10.88 -2.47 -0.82
N ASP A 29 -11.28 -1.69 0.19
CA ASP A 29 -11.90 -0.40 -0.03
C ASP A 29 -10.81 0.68 -0.16
N LEU A 30 -10.91 1.51 -1.21
CA LEU A 30 -10.11 2.72 -1.35
C LEU A 30 -10.67 3.78 -0.41
N ILE A 31 -9.90 4.13 0.61
CA ILE A 31 -10.31 5.10 1.65
C ILE A 31 -9.96 6.52 1.22
N GLU A 32 -8.77 6.71 0.64
CA GLU A 32 -8.29 8.00 0.20
C GLU A 32 -7.32 7.85 -0.97
N ASP A 33 -7.43 8.73 -1.97
CA ASP A 33 -6.44 8.95 -3.02
C ASP A 33 -6.31 10.46 -3.23
N SER A 34 -5.34 11.05 -2.52
CA SER A 34 -5.10 12.50 -2.52
C SER A 34 -3.76 12.81 -3.19
N ASP A 35 -3.74 13.72 -4.17
CA ASP A 35 -2.50 14.20 -4.77
C ASP A 35 -1.78 15.16 -3.81
N LEU A 36 -0.55 14.82 -3.42
CA LEU A 36 0.30 15.65 -2.56
C LEU A 36 1.26 16.54 -3.38
N GLY A 37 1.17 16.48 -4.70
CA GLY A 37 2.04 17.21 -5.62
C GLY A 37 3.39 16.52 -5.86
N SER A 38 4.12 17.01 -6.86
CA SER A 38 5.42 16.45 -7.30
C SER A 38 5.37 14.96 -7.66
N GLY A 39 4.21 14.46 -8.12
CA GLY A 39 4.01 13.06 -8.49
C GLY A 39 3.87 12.09 -7.33
N LYS A 40 3.71 12.58 -6.09
CA LYS A 40 3.44 11.77 -4.90
C LYS A 40 1.95 11.79 -4.59
N ARG A 41 1.37 10.61 -4.39
CA ARG A 41 -0.02 10.46 -3.93
C ARG A 41 -0.07 9.88 -2.52
N TRP A 42 -1.09 10.28 -1.78
CA TRP A 42 -1.49 9.70 -0.51
C TRP A 42 -2.62 8.71 -0.78
N VAL A 43 -2.28 7.44 -0.88
CA VAL A 43 -3.23 6.38 -1.22
C VAL A 43 -3.41 5.45 -0.02
N LEU A 44 -4.61 5.45 0.54
CA LEU A 44 -4.96 4.66 1.72
C LEU A 44 -6.03 3.64 1.34
N VAL A 45 -5.77 2.36 1.61
CA VAL A 45 -6.71 1.26 1.38
C VAL A 45 -6.97 0.50 2.68
N ALA A 46 -8.13 -0.15 2.78
CA ALA A 46 -8.47 -0.98 3.94
C ALA A 46 -9.17 -2.28 3.50
N PRO A 47 -8.94 -3.42 4.17
CA PRO A 47 -9.72 -4.62 3.92
C PRO A 47 -11.22 -4.37 4.16
N LYS A 48 -12.08 -4.93 3.31
CA LYS A 48 -13.53 -4.80 3.48
C LYS A 48 -13.99 -5.25 4.86
N GLY A 49 -14.80 -4.42 5.50
CA GLY A 49 -15.35 -4.68 6.84
C GLY A 49 -14.37 -4.49 7.99
N SER A 50 -13.12 -4.07 7.73
CA SER A 50 -12.16 -3.69 8.76
C SER A 50 -12.04 -2.18 8.88
N SER A 51 -12.40 -1.63 10.05
CA SER A 51 -12.18 -0.22 10.37
C SER A 51 -10.82 0.03 11.01
N GLU A 52 -10.10 -1.03 11.38
CA GLU A 52 -9.02 -0.99 12.37
C GLU A 52 -7.62 -1.09 11.76
N THR A 53 -7.50 -1.55 10.51
CA THR A 53 -6.20 -1.68 9.84
C THR A 53 -6.27 -1.06 8.45
N ARG A 54 -5.38 -0.11 8.20
CA ARG A 54 -5.25 0.58 6.92
C ARG A 54 -3.87 0.33 6.35
N LEU A 55 -3.76 0.33 5.03
CA LEU A 55 -2.49 0.26 4.32
C LEU A 55 -2.27 1.58 3.58
N LEU A 56 -1.12 2.21 3.80
CA LEU A 56 -0.67 3.36 3.03
C LEU A 56 0.21 2.85 1.89
N LEU A 57 -0.22 3.06 0.65
CA LEU A 57 0.59 2.75 -0.52
C LEU A 57 1.55 3.91 -0.77
N ALA A 58 2.85 3.65 -0.72
CA ALA A 58 3.89 4.62 -0.98
C ALA A 58 4.66 4.22 -2.23
N ARG A 59 4.67 5.07 -3.26
CA ARG A 59 5.42 4.75 -4.49
C ARG A 59 6.92 4.83 -4.25
N ALA A 60 7.64 3.79 -4.63
CA ALA A 60 9.10 3.81 -4.64
C ALA A 60 9.60 4.75 -5.74
N VAL A 61 10.39 5.77 -5.37
CA VAL A 61 10.85 6.82 -6.32
C VAL A 61 12.31 6.66 -6.75
N ARG A 62 13.05 5.69 -6.20
CA ARG A 62 14.48 5.45 -6.50
C ARG A 62 14.74 3.96 -6.77
N GLN A 63 15.67 3.66 -7.68
CA GLN A 63 16.08 2.29 -8.02
C GLN A 63 16.50 1.46 -6.79
N GLU A 64 17.09 2.09 -5.77
CA GLU A 64 17.45 1.45 -4.49
C GLU A 64 16.20 0.96 -3.70
N GLN A 65 15.06 1.66 -3.84
CA GLN A 65 13.80 1.24 -3.21
C GLN A 65 13.03 0.23 -4.05
N THR A 66 13.24 0.21 -5.38
CA THR A 66 12.70 -0.82 -6.26
C THR A 66 13.22 -2.21 -5.88
N ALA A 67 14.49 -2.31 -5.45
CA ALA A 67 15.08 -3.56 -4.95
C ALA A 67 14.44 -4.08 -3.64
N GLN A 68 13.65 -3.26 -2.94
CA GLN A 68 12.96 -3.62 -1.69
C GLN A 68 11.45 -3.86 -1.88
N ILE A 69 10.92 -3.65 -3.10
CA ILE A 69 9.53 -3.97 -3.42
C ILE A 69 9.36 -5.50 -3.33
N GLY A 70 8.44 -5.96 -2.47
CA GLY A 70 8.24 -7.39 -2.19
C GLY A 70 9.10 -7.96 -1.05
N ASN A 71 10.08 -7.22 -0.51
CA ASN A 71 10.87 -7.66 0.66
C ASN A 71 10.31 -7.17 2.00
N GLN A 72 9.03 -6.76 2.02
CA GLN A 72 8.40 -6.11 3.17
C GLN A 72 7.96 -7.11 4.26
N THR A 73 8.00 -8.41 3.97
CA THR A 73 7.66 -9.51 4.90
C THR A 73 8.84 -10.37 5.30
N GLY A 74 10.08 -9.98 4.96
CA GLY A 74 11.26 -10.81 5.19
C GLY A 74 11.21 -12.08 4.33
N GLY A 75 11.69 -11.99 3.09
CA GLY A 75 11.86 -13.15 2.21
C GLY A 75 10.56 -13.78 1.72
N GLY A 76 10.10 -13.37 0.54
CA GLY A 76 8.90 -13.95 -0.07
C GLY A 76 8.81 -13.76 -1.58
N ALA A 77 9.93 -13.76 -2.29
CA ALA A 77 9.88 -14.15 -3.70
C ALA A 77 9.70 -15.68 -3.71
N CYS A 78 8.47 -16.14 -3.92
CA CYS A 78 8.25 -17.53 -4.32
C CYS A 78 9.05 -17.83 -5.60
N SER A 79 9.53 -19.06 -5.62
CA SER A 79 10.43 -19.72 -6.59
C SER A 79 10.20 -19.42 -8.06
#